data_AF-A0A7L4R9S1-F1
#
_entry.id   AF-A0A7L4R9S1-F1
#
_cell.length_a   1.000
_cell.length_b   1.000
_cell.length_c   1.000
_cell.angle_alpha   90.00
_cell.angle_beta   90.00
_cell.angle_gamma   90.00
#
_symmetry.space_group_name_H-M   'P 1'
#
loop_
_entity.id
_entity.type
_entity.pdbx_description
1 polymer ?
#
loop_
_entity_poly.entity_id
_entity_poly.type
_entity_poly.pdbx_seq_one_letter_code
_entity_poly.pdbx_strand_id
1 'polypeptide(L)'
;MEIQKSRIRGPHLEVLVRGPTFLESIARHDRVPFHERFLRADEMRRVIASNKRLIEAFSGDDWRTVVHGVPCHTGTLAAYTSPGQKLGQSIEYADPETGYRYLFRVPEAYQKEKDAILVAEPPDYALEIDGETVIVHAAKVDIVTDFPFKFSLAYYKAEPVHGIPSGKAISMEDPDSSYLGRTDSFVGPVSLAFLLDLSSNSRRRALAIDLTMSNGLGIIAESPVIAIMEPERRGFLLE
;
A
#
# COMPACT_ATOMS: atom_id res chain seq x y z
N MET A 1 -30.86 -16.65 4.60
CA MET A 1 -29.39 -16.64 4.54
C MET A 1 -28.96 -15.37 5.23
N GLU A 2 -28.39 -15.49 6.43
CA GLU A 2 -28.08 -14.36 7.30
C GLU A 2 -26.73 -13.80 6.86
N ILE A 3 -26.71 -12.56 6.33
CA ILE A 3 -25.50 -11.91 5.83
C ILE A 3 -24.69 -11.47 7.05
N GLN A 4 -23.58 -12.16 7.32
CA GLN A 4 -22.70 -11.87 8.43
C GLN A 4 -21.86 -10.64 8.11
N LYS A 5 -22.27 -9.47 8.59
CA LYS A 5 -21.52 -8.21 8.42
C LYS A 5 -20.32 -8.19 9.35
N SER A 6 -19.11 -8.35 8.82
CA SER A 6 -17.87 -8.09 9.54
C SER A 6 -17.37 -6.67 9.24
N ARG A 7 -16.84 -5.98 10.26
CA ARG A 7 -16.25 -4.64 10.14
C ARG A 7 -14.83 -4.68 10.68
N ILE A 8 -13.86 -4.39 9.81
CA ILE A 8 -12.43 -4.33 10.15
C ILE A 8 -12.09 -2.88 10.49
N ARG A 9 -11.38 -2.61 11.59
CA ARG A 9 -10.87 -1.28 11.93
C ARG A 9 -9.34 -1.33 11.99
N GLY A 10 -8.65 -0.35 11.39
CA GLY A 10 -7.22 -0.21 11.65
C GLY A 10 -6.96 0.27 13.10
N PRO A 11 -5.93 -0.21 13.80
CA PRO A 11 -5.53 0.37 15.08
C PRO A 11 -4.67 1.64 14.89
N HIS A 12 -4.80 2.60 15.82
CA HIS A 12 -3.87 3.73 15.96
C HIS A 12 -2.56 3.26 16.60
N LEU A 13 -1.41 3.68 16.08
CA LEU A 13 -0.15 3.69 16.84
C LEU A 13 0.85 4.73 16.29
N GLU A 14 1.37 5.57 17.18
CA GLU A 14 2.59 6.35 16.98
C GLU A 14 3.84 5.48 17.29
N VAL A 15 4.97 5.84 16.66
CA VAL A 15 6.36 5.35 16.84
C VAL A 15 6.89 4.42 15.74
N LEU A 16 8.13 4.73 15.35
CA LEU A 16 9.01 4.15 14.33
C LEU A 16 9.70 2.89 14.88
N VAL A 17 9.57 1.73 14.23
CA VAL A 17 10.31 0.51 14.58
C VAL A 17 11.32 0.18 13.48
N ARG A 18 12.61 0.28 13.80
CA ARG A 18 13.68 -0.38 13.04
C ARG A 18 13.91 -1.76 13.67
N GLY A 19 13.47 -2.82 13.01
CA GLY A 19 13.68 -4.19 13.48
C GLY A 19 13.09 -5.26 12.56
N PRO A 20 13.51 -6.53 12.71
CA PRO A 20 13.17 -7.66 11.82
C PRO A 20 11.67 -8.01 11.75
N THR A 21 10.82 -7.39 12.57
CA THR A 21 9.37 -7.62 12.68
C THR A 21 8.55 -7.08 11.51
N PHE A 22 9.13 -6.22 10.67
CA PHE A 22 8.47 -5.69 9.48
C PHE A 22 8.26 -6.74 8.38
N LEU A 23 9.07 -7.82 8.39
CA LEU A 23 9.10 -8.85 7.34
C LEU A 23 8.11 -10.01 7.57
N GLU A 24 7.46 -10.10 8.72
CA GLU A 24 6.78 -11.34 9.13
C GLU A 24 5.39 -11.58 8.48
N SER A 25 4.82 -10.65 7.71
CA SER A 25 3.47 -10.82 7.12
C SER A 25 3.45 -11.13 5.62
N ILE A 26 4.58 -11.55 5.05
CA ILE A 26 4.71 -11.87 3.62
C ILE A 26 4.26 -13.32 3.39
N ALA A 27 2.95 -13.55 3.33
CA ALA A 27 2.43 -14.83 2.88
C ALA A 27 2.11 -14.77 1.38
N ARG A 28 2.83 -15.56 0.58
CA ARG A 28 2.45 -15.82 -0.83
C ARG A 28 1.23 -16.72 -0.82
N HIS A 29 0.08 -16.14 -1.15
CA HIS A 29 -1.14 -16.92 -1.32
C HIS A 29 -1.79 -16.51 -2.64
N ASP A 30 -1.65 -17.39 -3.63
CA ASP A 30 -2.37 -17.26 -4.89
C ASP A 30 -3.87 -17.21 -4.59
N ARG A 31 -4.58 -16.23 -5.18
CA ARG A 31 -6.05 -16.12 -5.17
C ARG A 31 -6.72 -15.81 -3.83
N VAL A 32 -5.99 -15.33 -2.83
CA VAL A 32 -6.61 -14.81 -1.59
C VAL A 32 -6.99 -13.34 -1.80
N PRO A 33 -8.26 -12.93 -1.67
CA PRO A 33 -8.67 -11.53 -1.73
C PRO A 33 -7.94 -10.67 -0.70
N PHE A 34 -7.63 -9.41 -1.02
CA PHE A 34 -6.81 -8.59 -0.11
C PHE A 34 -7.48 -8.38 1.26
N HIS A 35 -8.81 -8.25 1.30
CA HIS A 35 -9.56 -8.02 2.54
C HIS A 35 -9.38 -9.17 3.55
N GLU A 36 -9.23 -10.42 3.08
CA GLU A 36 -8.89 -11.55 3.96
C GLU A 36 -7.49 -11.43 4.56
N ARG A 37 -6.54 -10.84 3.81
CA ARG A 37 -5.20 -10.58 4.33
C ARG A 37 -5.22 -9.50 5.41
N PHE A 38 -6.06 -8.47 5.25
CA PHE A 38 -6.30 -7.46 6.29
C PHE A 38 -6.95 -8.09 7.54
N LEU A 39 -7.93 -8.99 7.37
CA LEU A 39 -8.54 -9.74 8.48
C LEU A 39 -7.49 -10.50 9.28
N ARG A 40 -6.64 -11.28 8.60
CA ARG A 40 -5.57 -12.04 9.26
C ARG A 40 -4.58 -11.13 10.00
N ALA A 41 -4.21 -9.98 9.41
CA ALA A 41 -3.33 -9.02 10.06
C ALA A 41 -3.96 -8.46 11.35
N ASP A 42 -5.26 -8.15 11.33
CA ASP A 42 -6.02 -7.67 12.48
C ASP A 42 -6.19 -8.75 13.57
N GLU A 43 -6.51 -9.99 13.19
CA GLU A 43 -6.56 -11.15 14.09
C GLU A 43 -5.23 -11.38 14.82
N MET A 44 -4.11 -11.15 14.11
CA MET A 44 -2.76 -11.21 14.65
C MET A 44 -2.35 -9.93 15.40
N ARG A 45 -3.24 -8.95 15.53
CA ARG A 45 -3.01 -7.62 16.14
C ARG A 45 -1.80 -6.88 15.54
N ARG A 46 -1.56 -7.02 14.23
CA ARG A 46 -0.45 -6.34 13.55
C ARG A 46 -0.85 -4.92 13.14
N VAL A 47 0.11 -3.99 13.16
CA VAL A 47 -0.06 -2.61 12.71
C VAL A 47 0.22 -2.53 11.22
N ILE A 48 -0.74 -2.11 10.41
CA ILE A 48 -0.56 -2.08 8.95
C ILE A 48 0.09 -0.76 8.54
N ALA A 49 1.20 -0.82 7.80
CA ALA A 49 2.01 0.35 7.47
C ALA A 49 1.52 1.10 6.22
N SER A 50 1.63 2.43 6.22
CA SER A 50 1.38 3.26 5.03
C SER A 50 2.50 3.17 4.01
N ASN A 51 2.19 3.38 2.73
CA ASN A 51 3.12 3.40 1.61
C ASN A 51 4.27 4.37 1.84
N LYS A 52 3.99 5.58 2.35
CA LYS A 52 5.02 6.56 2.68
C LYS A 52 6.02 6.01 3.71
N ARG A 53 5.52 5.43 4.80
CA ARG A 53 6.34 4.85 5.88
C ARG A 53 7.23 3.73 5.33
N LEU A 54 6.67 2.90 4.44
CA LEU A 54 7.42 1.84 3.78
C LEU A 54 8.56 2.41 2.91
N ILE A 55 8.26 3.40 2.07
CA ILE A 55 9.26 4.08 1.23
C ILE A 55 10.41 4.66 2.07
N GLU A 56 10.11 5.26 3.22
CA GLU A 56 11.11 5.80 4.15
C GLU A 56 11.94 4.69 4.80
N ALA A 57 11.31 3.61 5.28
CA ALA A 57 12.01 2.47 5.85
C ALA A 57 13.00 1.83 4.86
N PHE A 58 12.61 1.75 3.59
CA PHE A 58 13.46 1.24 2.51
C PHE A 58 14.49 2.26 1.98
N SER A 59 14.63 3.43 2.62
CA SER A 59 15.55 4.47 2.19
C SER A 59 16.94 4.44 2.80
N GLY A 60 17.19 3.61 3.82
CA GLY A 60 18.50 3.41 4.43
C GLY A 60 19.30 2.25 3.82
N ASP A 61 20.54 2.08 4.26
CA ASP A 61 21.51 1.10 3.72
C ASP A 61 21.11 -0.38 3.91
N ASP A 62 20.17 -0.67 4.81
CA ASP A 62 19.66 -2.02 5.10
C ASP A 62 18.68 -2.57 4.04
N TRP A 63 18.31 -1.77 3.03
CA TRP A 63 17.35 -2.14 2.00
C TRP A 63 17.74 -3.40 1.22
N ARG A 64 19.04 -3.65 1.04
CA ARG A 64 19.56 -4.82 0.30
C ARG A 64 19.15 -6.15 0.95
N THR A 65 19.02 -6.18 2.27
CA THR A 65 18.56 -7.37 3.01
C THR A 65 17.07 -7.65 2.77
N VAL A 66 16.31 -6.62 2.39
CA VAL A 66 14.84 -6.67 2.28
C VAL A 66 14.35 -6.80 0.83
N VAL A 67 15.05 -6.16 -0.12
CA VAL A 67 14.55 -5.94 -1.49
C VAL A 67 14.69 -7.15 -2.42
N HIS A 68 15.62 -8.07 -2.16
CA HIS A 68 15.84 -9.20 -3.06
C HIS A 68 14.69 -10.25 -3.10
N GLY A 69 13.63 -10.12 -2.28
CA GLY A 69 12.63 -11.18 -2.15
C GLY A 69 11.15 -10.78 -2.13
N VAL A 70 10.79 -9.50 -2.05
CA VAL A 70 9.45 -9.13 -1.53
C VAL A 70 8.77 -7.95 -2.25
N PRO A 71 8.13 -8.20 -3.40
CA PRO A 71 6.97 -7.39 -3.76
C PRO A 71 5.86 -7.60 -2.70
N CYS A 72 5.19 -6.52 -2.27
CA CYS A 72 4.21 -6.56 -1.17
C CYS A 72 3.20 -5.41 -1.25
N HIS A 73 2.01 -5.65 -0.71
CA HIS A 73 0.99 -4.61 -0.57
C HIS A 73 1.21 -3.80 0.70
N THR A 74 0.93 -2.51 0.59
CA THR A 74 0.90 -1.57 1.70
C THR A 74 -0.49 -1.55 2.35
N GLY A 75 -0.62 -0.88 3.48
CA GLY A 75 -1.92 -0.53 4.06
C GLY A 75 -2.63 0.62 3.37
N THR A 76 -1.93 1.38 2.53
CA THR A 76 -2.51 2.52 1.81
C THR A 76 -3.47 2.02 0.75
N LEU A 77 -4.75 2.36 0.89
CA LEU A 77 -5.75 2.13 -0.13
C LEU A 77 -5.74 3.27 -1.13
N ALA A 78 -5.79 2.90 -2.40
CA ALA A 78 -5.89 3.78 -3.54
C ALA A 78 -7.20 3.53 -4.27
N ALA A 79 -7.83 4.59 -4.77
CA ALA A 79 -8.94 4.50 -5.71
C ALA A 79 -8.82 5.55 -6.81
N TYR A 80 -8.91 5.13 -8.07
CA TYR A 80 -8.87 6.03 -9.21
C TYR A 80 -9.68 5.48 -10.39
N THR A 81 -10.12 6.39 -11.26
CA THR A 81 -10.83 6.07 -12.49
C THR A 81 -9.88 6.06 -13.69
N SER A 82 -10.43 5.61 -14.82
CA SER A 82 -9.74 5.74 -16.09
C SER A 82 -9.32 7.18 -16.38
N PRO A 83 -8.20 7.38 -17.07
CA PRO A 83 -7.67 8.71 -17.37
C PRO A 83 -8.67 9.60 -18.13
N GLY A 84 -8.71 10.88 -17.77
CA GLY A 84 -9.66 11.88 -18.27
C GLY A 84 -11.10 11.72 -17.77
N GLN A 85 -11.43 10.64 -17.06
CA GLN A 85 -12.73 10.44 -16.41
C GLN A 85 -12.79 11.14 -15.07
N LYS A 86 -14.01 11.54 -14.69
CA LYS A 86 -14.27 12.08 -13.35
C LYS A 86 -14.36 10.95 -12.34
N LEU A 87 -13.98 11.21 -11.09
CA LEU A 87 -14.08 10.23 -10.01
C LEU A 87 -15.51 9.76 -9.74
N GLY A 88 -16.52 10.60 -9.98
CA GLY A 88 -17.93 10.25 -9.81
C GLY A 88 -18.32 10.06 -8.35
N GLN A 89 -19.47 9.43 -8.09
CA GLN A 89 -19.97 9.19 -6.71
C GLN A 89 -19.25 8.00 -6.05
N SER A 90 -18.84 7.03 -6.85
CA SER A 90 -18.13 5.85 -6.41
C SER A 90 -17.21 5.34 -7.51
N ILE A 91 -16.13 4.69 -7.09
CA ILE A 91 -15.20 3.99 -7.96
C ILE A 91 -15.37 2.51 -7.69
N GLU A 92 -15.50 1.73 -8.76
CA GLU A 92 -15.66 0.28 -8.71
C GLU A 92 -14.48 -0.40 -9.40
N TYR A 93 -14.02 -1.49 -8.81
CA TYR A 93 -13.02 -2.37 -9.40
C TYR A 93 -13.42 -3.82 -9.16
N ALA A 94 -13.45 -4.62 -10.22
CA ALA A 94 -13.63 -6.07 -10.11
C ALA A 94 -12.26 -6.74 -10.24
N ASP A 95 -11.85 -7.51 -9.23
CA ASP A 95 -10.62 -8.29 -9.28
C ASP A 95 -10.85 -9.53 -10.16
N PRO A 96 -10.23 -9.60 -11.35
CA PRO A 96 -10.53 -10.64 -12.34
C PRO A 96 -10.17 -12.05 -11.89
N GLU A 97 -9.30 -12.18 -10.88
CA GLU A 97 -8.79 -13.46 -10.38
C GLU A 97 -9.64 -14.06 -9.26
N THR A 98 -10.24 -13.20 -8.42
CA THR A 98 -11.05 -13.64 -7.26
C THR A 98 -12.53 -13.46 -7.48
N GLY A 99 -12.95 -12.66 -8.46
CA GLY A 99 -14.35 -12.31 -8.69
C GLY A 99 -14.90 -11.25 -7.74
N TYR A 100 -14.14 -10.84 -6.72
CA TYR A 100 -14.59 -9.82 -5.79
C TYR A 100 -14.68 -8.44 -6.44
N ARG A 101 -15.72 -7.71 -6.08
CA ARG A 101 -15.93 -6.31 -6.46
C ARG A 101 -15.61 -5.39 -5.29
N TYR A 102 -14.84 -4.34 -5.55
CA TYR A 102 -14.38 -3.38 -4.57
C TYR A 102 -14.98 -2.02 -4.90
N LEU A 103 -15.65 -1.43 -3.92
CA LEU A 103 -16.36 -0.17 -4.04
C LEU A 103 -15.74 0.87 -3.10
N PHE A 104 -15.29 1.98 -3.66
CA PHE A 104 -14.81 3.14 -2.90
C PHE A 104 -15.80 4.30 -3.05
N ARG A 105 -16.34 4.80 -1.95
CA ARG A 105 -17.22 5.99 -1.98
C ARG A 105 -16.39 7.26 -2.08
N VAL A 106 -16.69 8.10 -3.06
CA VAL A 106 -15.95 9.33 -3.31
C VAL A 106 -16.56 10.49 -2.52
N PRO A 107 -15.80 11.18 -1.66
CA PRO A 107 -16.26 12.38 -0.99
C PRO A 107 -16.78 13.43 -1.99
N GLU A 108 -17.87 14.13 -1.67
CA GLU A 108 -18.52 15.10 -2.57
C GLU A 108 -17.54 16.14 -3.14
N ALA A 109 -16.58 16.57 -2.34
CA ALA A 109 -15.54 17.52 -2.72
C ALA A 109 -14.67 17.05 -3.90
N TYR A 110 -14.52 15.73 -4.10
CA TYR A 110 -13.62 15.15 -5.10
C TYR A 110 -14.34 14.55 -6.32
N GLN A 111 -15.67 14.43 -6.31
CA GLN A 111 -16.42 13.71 -7.35
C GLN A 111 -16.24 14.27 -8.77
N LYS A 112 -15.88 15.55 -8.89
CA LYS A 112 -15.68 16.24 -10.18
C LYS A 112 -14.24 16.19 -10.68
N GLU A 113 -13.30 15.77 -9.83
CA GLU A 113 -11.88 15.72 -10.13
C GLU A 113 -11.59 14.67 -11.20
N LYS A 114 -10.55 14.92 -12.00
CA LYS A 114 -10.06 14.06 -13.06
C LYS A 114 -8.58 13.84 -12.86
N ASP A 115 -8.06 12.75 -13.44
CA ASP A 115 -6.62 12.44 -13.41
C ASP A 115 -6.08 12.55 -11.98
N ALA A 116 -6.81 11.96 -11.04
CA ALA A 116 -6.56 12.01 -9.63
C ALA A 116 -6.69 10.61 -9.03
N ILE A 117 -6.00 10.42 -7.90
CA ILE A 117 -6.07 9.20 -7.10
C ILE A 117 -6.46 9.59 -5.68
N LEU A 118 -7.49 8.93 -5.18
CA LEU A 118 -7.92 9.03 -3.79
C LEU A 118 -7.07 8.09 -2.96
N VAL A 119 -6.63 8.57 -1.80
CA VAL A 119 -5.79 7.83 -0.88
C VAL A 119 -6.48 7.77 0.47
N ALA A 120 -6.58 6.57 1.03
CA ALA A 120 -7.02 6.34 2.40
C ALA A 120 -5.93 5.53 3.13
N GLU A 121 -5.45 6.09 4.23
CA GLU A 121 -4.39 5.49 5.04
C GLU A 121 -4.98 4.72 6.22
N PRO A 122 -4.33 3.65 6.72
CA PRO A 122 -4.69 3.08 7.99
C PRO A 122 -4.33 4.07 9.13
N PRO A 123 -5.13 4.18 10.20
CA PRO A 123 -6.37 3.45 10.48
C PRO A 123 -7.66 4.10 9.95
N ASP A 124 -7.56 5.09 9.06
CA ASP A 124 -8.66 5.97 8.66
C ASP A 124 -9.68 5.32 7.70
N TYR A 125 -9.69 4.00 7.58
CA TYR A 125 -10.73 3.28 6.83
C TYR A 125 -11.13 1.96 7.49
N ALA A 126 -12.30 1.48 7.09
CA ALA A 126 -12.84 0.17 7.39
C ALA A 126 -13.30 -0.52 6.11
N LEU A 127 -13.27 -1.86 6.11
CA LEU A 127 -13.84 -2.68 5.05
C LEU A 127 -15.14 -3.31 5.57
N GLU A 128 -16.22 -3.18 4.79
CA GLU A 128 -17.47 -3.94 4.96
C GLU A 128 -17.56 -4.97 3.83
N ILE A 129 -17.85 -6.23 4.18
CA ILE A 129 -17.98 -7.33 3.21
C ILE A 129 -19.46 -7.67 3.11
N ASP A 130 -20.00 -7.61 1.88
CA ASP A 130 -21.37 -7.96 1.52
C ASP A 130 -21.34 -8.95 0.34
N GLY A 131 -21.30 -10.24 0.67
CA GLY A 131 -21.06 -11.31 -0.30
C GLY A 131 -19.69 -11.13 -0.99
N GLU A 132 -19.71 -11.05 -2.31
CA GLU A 132 -18.50 -10.81 -3.13
C GLU A 132 -18.21 -9.31 -3.34
N THR A 133 -18.96 -8.41 -2.68
CA THR A 133 -18.70 -6.97 -2.72
C THR A 133 -18.01 -6.51 -1.44
N VAL A 134 -16.87 -5.83 -1.57
CA VAL A 134 -16.14 -5.18 -0.47
C VAL A 134 -16.30 -3.68 -0.61
N ILE A 135 -16.84 -3.04 0.43
CA ILE A 135 -17.08 -1.60 0.47
C ILE A 135 -16.03 -0.95 1.38
N VAL A 136 -15.30 0.00 0.83
CA VAL A 136 -14.32 0.81 1.57
C VAL A 136 -15.04 2.01 2.18
N HIS A 137 -15.01 2.08 3.51
CA HIS A 137 -15.52 3.20 4.30
C HIS A 137 -14.34 3.97 4.89
N ALA A 138 -13.91 5.03 4.20
CA ALA A 138 -12.84 5.89 4.66
C ALA A 138 -13.38 7.09 5.46
N ALA A 139 -12.88 7.27 6.69
CA ALA A 139 -13.14 8.44 7.53
C ALA A 139 -12.33 9.66 7.08
N LYS A 140 -11.13 9.42 6.56
CA LYS A 140 -10.27 10.43 5.95
C LYS A 140 -9.86 9.97 4.55
N VAL A 141 -9.99 10.86 3.58
CA VAL A 141 -9.57 10.62 2.19
C VAL A 141 -8.77 11.84 1.77
N ASP A 142 -7.54 11.59 1.36
CA ASP A 142 -6.69 12.59 0.73
C ASP A 142 -6.75 12.40 -0.80
N ILE A 143 -6.44 13.45 -1.55
CA ILE A 143 -6.41 13.42 -3.00
C ILE A 143 -5.02 13.78 -3.50
N VAL A 144 -4.50 12.97 -4.42
CA VAL A 144 -3.30 13.32 -5.19
C VAL A 144 -3.76 13.66 -6.61
N THR A 145 -3.63 14.93 -6.96
CA THR A 145 -3.93 15.46 -8.29
C THR A 145 -2.80 15.17 -9.27
N ASP A 146 -3.05 15.36 -10.56
CA ASP A 146 -2.09 15.08 -11.64
C ASP A 146 -1.55 13.64 -11.58
N PHE A 147 -2.41 12.68 -11.21
CA PHE A 147 -2.07 11.27 -11.15
C PHE A 147 -1.77 10.76 -12.57
N PRO A 148 -0.57 10.22 -12.82
CA PRO A 148 -0.09 10.10 -14.19
C PRO A 148 -0.91 9.13 -15.05
N PHE A 149 -1.05 9.50 -16.32
CA PHE A 149 -1.59 8.63 -17.36
C PHE A 149 -0.60 7.51 -17.74
N LYS A 150 -1.12 6.38 -18.21
CA LYS A 150 -0.32 5.30 -18.80
C LYS A 150 0.33 5.75 -20.11
N PHE A 151 1.51 6.33 -20.00
CA PHE A 151 2.52 6.23 -21.06
C PHE A 151 3.36 4.98 -20.78
N SER A 152 3.74 4.26 -21.83
CA SER A 152 4.69 3.14 -21.74
C SER A 152 5.86 3.48 -20.80
N LEU A 153 6.25 2.53 -19.94
CA LEU A 153 7.40 2.58 -19.01
C LEU A 153 7.90 3.99 -18.66
N ALA A 154 7.21 4.70 -17.76
CA ALA A 154 7.59 6.04 -17.33
C ALA A 154 7.90 6.10 -15.83
N TYR A 155 8.76 7.06 -15.46
CA TYR A 155 9.17 7.34 -14.09
C TYR A 155 8.62 8.68 -13.65
N TYR A 156 8.26 8.79 -12.38
CA TYR A 156 7.60 9.96 -11.81
C TYR A 156 8.19 10.28 -10.45
N LYS A 157 8.05 11.54 -10.03
CA LYS A 157 8.31 11.91 -8.65
C LYS A 157 7.13 11.46 -7.79
N ALA A 158 7.42 10.83 -6.66
CA ALA A 158 6.41 10.55 -5.66
C ALA A 158 6.05 11.83 -4.91
N GLU A 159 4.76 12.10 -4.71
CA GLU A 159 4.34 13.21 -3.87
C GLU A 159 4.75 12.96 -2.40
N PRO A 160 5.00 14.02 -1.62
CA PRO A 160 5.70 13.89 -0.34
C PRO A 160 4.88 13.28 0.80
N VAL A 161 3.55 13.27 0.73
CA VAL A 161 2.66 12.88 1.84
C VAL A 161 2.43 11.36 1.88
N HIS A 162 2.00 10.78 0.77
CA HIS A 162 1.61 9.36 0.64
C HIS A 162 2.65 8.54 -0.15
N GLY A 163 3.58 9.20 -0.83
CA GLY A 163 4.56 8.54 -1.69
C GLY A 163 3.95 8.00 -2.98
N ILE A 164 2.88 8.64 -3.47
CA ILE A 164 2.20 8.26 -4.71
C ILE A 164 2.80 9.05 -5.89
N PRO A 165 3.20 8.41 -7.00
CA PRO A 165 3.60 9.08 -8.24
C PRO A 165 2.60 10.15 -8.69
N SER A 166 3.09 11.35 -8.99
CA SER A 166 2.28 12.46 -9.49
C SER A 166 3.05 13.37 -10.43
N GLY A 167 2.31 14.15 -11.23
CA GLY A 167 2.84 15.16 -12.11
C GLY A 167 3.42 14.58 -13.41
N LYS A 168 4.48 15.24 -13.91
CA LYS A 168 5.09 14.90 -15.20
C LYS A 168 6.11 13.78 -15.06
N ALA A 169 6.28 13.02 -16.14
CA ALA A 169 7.35 12.04 -16.23
C ALA A 169 8.72 12.72 -16.07
N ILE A 170 9.63 12.04 -15.38
CA ILE A 170 11.01 12.46 -15.14
C ILE A 170 11.99 11.41 -15.64
N SER A 171 13.27 11.77 -15.69
CA SER A 171 14.33 10.83 -16.07
C SER A 171 14.42 9.68 -15.07
N MET A 172 14.66 8.48 -15.59
CA MET A 172 15.02 7.30 -14.79
C MET A 172 16.33 7.52 -13.98
N GLU A 173 17.15 8.48 -14.37
CA GLU A 173 18.40 8.85 -13.68
C GLU A 173 18.17 9.77 -12.48
N ASP A 174 16.96 10.33 -12.33
CA ASP A 174 16.62 11.15 -11.16
C ASP A 174 16.61 10.27 -9.90
N PRO A 175 17.31 10.66 -8.81
CA PRO A 175 17.36 9.88 -7.57
C PRO A 175 16.01 9.73 -6.87
N ASP A 176 15.06 10.63 -7.16
CA ASP A 176 13.69 10.57 -6.65
C ASP A 176 12.73 9.83 -7.61
N SER A 177 13.25 9.25 -8.70
CA SER A 177 12.43 8.52 -9.67
C SER A 177 11.78 7.28 -9.05
N SER A 178 10.47 7.19 -9.25
CA SER A 178 9.68 5.99 -8.99
C SER A 178 8.99 5.56 -10.27
N TYR A 179 9.20 4.30 -10.66
CA TYR A 179 8.38 3.69 -11.69
C TYR A 179 6.92 3.62 -11.23
N LEU A 180 5.96 3.81 -12.15
CA LEU A 180 4.53 3.60 -11.91
C LEU A 180 4.01 2.52 -12.88
N GLY A 181 3.63 1.37 -12.34
CA GLY A 181 2.67 0.48 -13.02
C GLY A 181 1.26 0.89 -12.63
N ARG A 182 0.33 1.03 -13.59
CA ARG A 182 -1.10 1.20 -13.30
C ARG A 182 -2.01 0.53 -14.31
N THR A 183 -3.13 0.01 -13.82
CA THR A 183 -4.31 -0.36 -14.62
C THR A 183 -5.12 0.88 -15.03
N ASP A 184 -6.18 0.69 -15.81
CA ASP A 184 -7.09 1.77 -16.20
C ASP A 184 -7.81 2.37 -14.99
N SER A 185 -8.47 1.53 -14.20
CA SER A 185 -9.14 1.89 -12.93
C SER A 185 -8.80 0.90 -11.83
N PHE A 186 -8.96 1.33 -10.58
CA PHE A 186 -8.56 0.52 -9.43
C PHE A 186 -9.25 0.97 -8.13
N VAL A 187 -9.50 0.00 -7.25
CA VAL A 187 -9.79 0.19 -5.82
C VAL A 187 -9.05 -0.91 -5.07
N GLY A 188 -8.11 -0.54 -4.21
CA GLY A 188 -7.32 -1.54 -3.49
C GLY A 188 -6.04 -1.03 -2.85
N PRO A 189 -5.25 -1.91 -2.22
CA PRO A 189 -3.99 -1.51 -1.62
C PRO A 189 -2.92 -1.24 -2.68
N VAL A 190 -2.12 -0.20 -2.47
CA VAL A 190 -0.93 0.10 -3.26
C VAL A 190 0.09 -1.03 -3.09
N SER A 191 0.74 -1.46 -4.16
CA SER A 191 1.83 -2.44 -4.11
C SER A 191 3.19 -1.77 -4.34
N LEU A 192 4.17 -2.19 -3.54
CA LEU A 192 5.57 -1.80 -3.70
C LEU A 192 6.29 -2.96 -4.38
N ALA A 193 6.92 -2.66 -5.50
CA ALA A 193 7.81 -3.60 -6.19
C ALA A 193 9.13 -2.88 -6.39
N PHE A 194 10.24 -3.48 -5.98
CA PHE A 194 11.55 -2.89 -6.25
C PHE A 194 12.08 -3.47 -7.55
N LEU A 195 12.20 -2.63 -8.59
CA LEU A 195 12.90 -3.00 -9.80
C LEU A 195 14.40 -2.89 -9.52
N LEU A 196 15.04 -4.03 -9.32
CA LEU A 196 16.49 -4.14 -9.31
C LEU A 196 16.99 -3.94 -10.75
N ASP A 197 17.55 -2.77 -11.04
CA ASP A 197 18.44 -2.63 -12.18
C ASP A 197 19.76 -3.34 -11.83
N LEU A 198 19.85 -4.62 -12.22
CA LEU A 198 21.03 -5.46 -12.00
C LEU A 198 22.29 -4.93 -12.73
N SER A 199 22.15 -3.94 -13.63
CA SER A 199 23.25 -3.46 -14.46
C SER A 199 24.06 -2.30 -13.86
N SER A 200 23.51 -1.55 -12.90
CA SER A 200 24.07 -0.22 -12.55
C SER A 200 24.47 -0.01 -11.08
N ASN A 201 24.32 -0.99 -10.18
CA ASN A 201 24.54 -0.82 -8.73
C ASN A 201 23.77 0.38 -8.11
N SER A 202 22.80 0.94 -8.84
CA SER A 202 22.11 2.17 -8.50
C SER A 202 20.69 1.86 -8.02
N ARG A 203 20.30 2.54 -6.95
CA ARG A 203 19.00 2.42 -6.29
C ARG A 203 17.91 2.94 -7.24
N ARG A 204 16.91 2.13 -7.58
CA ARG A 204 15.70 2.63 -8.25
C ARG A 204 14.46 2.13 -7.53
N ARG A 205 13.60 3.07 -7.15
CA ARG A 205 12.32 2.77 -6.50
C ARG A 205 11.32 2.45 -7.60
N ALA A 206 10.48 1.45 -7.38
CA ALA A 206 9.33 1.24 -8.22
C ALA A 206 8.09 1.13 -7.33
N LEU A 207 7.01 1.77 -7.77
CA LEU A 207 5.70 1.60 -7.21
C LEU A 207 4.89 0.85 -8.26
N ALA A 208 4.40 -0.33 -7.91
CA ALA A 208 3.49 -1.06 -8.76
C ALA A 208 2.09 -0.81 -8.22
N ILE A 209 1.32 0.05 -8.87
CA ILE A 209 -0.14 0.08 -8.68
C ILE A 209 -0.75 -0.87 -9.73
N ASP A 210 -0.12 -2.03 -9.91
CA ASP A 210 -0.39 -2.90 -11.05
C ASP A 210 0.18 -4.28 -10.82
N LEU A 211 -0.51 -5.04 -9.98
CA LEU A 211 -0.70 -6.48 -10.15
C LEU A 211 -2.05 -6.76 -9.49
N THR A 212 -2.96 -7.42 -10.22
CA THR A 212 -4.16 -8.11 -9.68
C THR A 212 -4.03 -8.37 -8.19
N MET A 213 -4.94 -7.80 -7.38
CA MET A 213 -4.76 -7.71 -5.92
C MET A 213 -4.58 -9.06 -5.23
N SER A 214 -5.09 -10.09 -5.88
CA SER A 214 -5.07 -11.51 -5.55
C SER A 214 -3.83 -12.29 -5.98
N ASN A 215 -2.97 -11.73 -6.86
CA ASN A 215 -1.75 -12.40 -7.28
C ASN A 215 -0.59 -12.09 -6.32
N GLY A 216 -0.39 -13.01 -5.37
CA GLY A 216 0.94 -13.41 -4.91
C GLY A 216 1.65 -12.56 -3.87
N LEU A 217 1.09 -11.44 -3.38
CA LEU A 217 1.81 -10.54 -2.47
C LEU A 217 1.10 -10.39 -1.10
N GLY A 218 1.83 -10.45 0.02
CA GLY A 218 1.28 -10.20 1.36
C GLY A 218 1.07 -8.70 1.66
N ILE A 219 0.34 -8.35 2.71
CA ILE A 219 0.27 -6.96 3.23
C ILE A 219 1.39 -6.79 4.25
N ILE A 220 2.16 -5.70 4.18
CA ILE A 220 3.14 -5.39 5.23
C ILE A 220 2.43 -4.90 6.49
N ALA A 221 2.67 -5.60 7.59
CA ALA A 221 2.23 -5.20 8.90
C ALA A 221 3.35 -5.39 9.95
N GLU A 222 3.47 -4.44 10.85
CA GLU A 222 4.43 -4.37 11.93
C GLU A 222 3.88 -5.02 13.20
N SER A 223 4.75 -5.56 14.04
CA SER A 223 4.36 -6.03 15.36
C SER A 223 4.08 -4.84 16.29
N PRO A 224 2.99 -4.82 17.07
CA PRO A 224 2.73 -3.78 18.07
C PRO A 224 3.64 -3.91 19.30
N VAL A 225 4.56 -4.90 19.33
CA VAL A 225 5.40 -5.16 20.50
C VAL A 225 6.27 -3.95 20.81
N ILE A 226 5.92 -3.27 21.90
CA ILE A 226 6.76 -2.36 22.63
C ILE A 226 7.95 -3.18 23.12
N ALA A 227 9.11 -3.03 22.49
CA ALA A 227 10.35 -3.40 23.13
C ALA A 227 10.69 -2.31 24.16
N ILE A 228 10.17 -2.46 25.39
CA ILE A 228 10.90 -1.93 26.54
C ILE A 228 12.11 -2.85 26.67
N MET A 229 13.18 -2.57 25.91
CA MET A 229 14.50 -3.04 26.32
C MET A 229 14.97 -2.07 27.40
N GLU A 230 14.71 -2.42 28.66
CA GLU A 230 15.43 -1.82 29.77
C GLU A 230 16.94 -2.02 29.52
N PRO A 231 17.77 -0.97 29.63
CA PRO A 231 19.21 -1.10 29.52
C PRO A 231 19.79 -1.63 30.85
N GLU A 232 19.38 -2.82 31.30
CA GLU A 232 19.94 -3.42 32.51
C GLU A 232 20.31 -4.89 32.31
N ARG A 233 21.54 -5.09 31.81
CA ARG A 233 22.53 -6.02 32.38
C ARG A 233 23.91 -5.74 31.77
N ARG A 234 24.49 -4.59 32.16
CA ARG A 234 25.94 -4.53 32.40
C ARG A 234 26.17 -5.23 33.73
N GLY A 235 26.87 -6.36 33.72
CA GLY A 235 27.31 -7.01 34.95
C GLY A 235 28.04 -8.31 34.70
N PHE A 236 29.38 -8.23 34.66
CA PHE A 236 30.39 -9.24 35.04
C PHE A 236 30.39 -10.56 34.24
N LEU A 237 31.50 -11.08 33.68
CA LEU A 237 32.85 -11.33 34.22
C LEU A 237 33.83 -11.28 33.03
N LEU A 238 34.85 -10.43 33.01
CA LEU A 238 36.22 -10.75 33.46
C LEU A 238 36.36 -12.06 34.26
N GLU A 239 36.82 -13.11 33.58
CA GLU A 239 38.02 -13.90 33.90
C GLU A 239 38.63 -14.44 32.60
#